data_AF-A0A969JJL5-F1
#
_entry.id   AF-A0A969JJL5-F1
#
_cell.length_a   1.000
_cell.length_b   1.000
_cell.length_c   1.000
_cell.angle_alpha   90.00
_cell.angle_beta   90.00
_cell.angle_gamma   90.00
#
_symmetry.space_group_name_H-M   'P 1'
#
loop_
_entity.id
_entity.type
_entity.pdbx_description
1 polymer ?
#
loop_
_entity_poly.entity_id
_entity_poly.type
_entity_poly.pdbx_seq_one_letter_code
_entity_poly.pdbx_strand_id
1 'polypeptide(L)'
;MTSTSFDHHLDTQVDPQKEYRALIRSLSYTQGFGLLFVQCSPVAGERLIAKVQEDLPKKRIEVMSLTEPIETLYDQVDSLYGNNPMDVLFVQGIEHSLYAYEKIGCGAMTLRCEDIAKQEYPACCNT
;
A
#
# COMPACT_ATOMS: atom_id res chain seq x y z
N MET A 1 -22.06 31.55 3.88
CA MET A 1 -22.45 30.24 4.43
C MET A 1 -23.59 29.75 3.55
N THR A 2 -23.61 28.60 2.88
CA THR A 2 -22.90 27.30 2.80
C THR A 2 -23.48 26.71 1.51
N SER A 3 -22.86 25.86 0.69
CA SER A 3 -21.82 24.86 0.84
C SER A 3 -21.30 24.55 -0.58
N THR A 4 -20.00 24.63 -0.82
CA THR A 4 -19.39 23.99 -1.99
C THR A 4 -19.29 22.51 -1.68
N SER A 5 -20.24 21.73 -2.19
CA SER A 5 -20.11 20.27 -2.24
C SER A 5 -18.90 19.93 -3.11
N PHE A 6 -17.93 19.23 -2.54
CA PHE A 6 -16.85 18.61 -3.30
C PHE A 6 -17.44 17.47 -4.11
N ASP A 7 -17.70 17.74 -5.39
CA ASP A 7 -18.25 16.76 -6.32
C ASP A 7 -17.11 15.84 -6.78
N HIS A 8 -17.02 14.66 -6.17
CA HIS A 8 -15.94 13.68 -6.40
C HIS A 8 -16.19 12.84 -7.67
N HIS A 9 -16.90 13.39 -8.67
CA HIS A 9 -17.45 12.66 -9.81
C HIS A 9 -16.95 13.13 -11.18
N LEU A 10 -15.78 13.78 -11.25
CA LEU A 10 -15.01 13.74 -12.50
C LEU A 10 -14.20 12.45 -12.50
N ASP A 11 -14.78 11.41 -13.10
CA ASP A 11 -14.03 10.25 -13.59
C ASP A 11 -12.99 10.76 -14.59
N THR A 12 -11.83 11.16 -14.07
CA THR A 12 -10.67 11.45 -14.90
C THR A 12 -10.28 10.13 -15.52
N GLN A 13 -10.57 9.93 -16.80
CA GLN A 13 -10.03 8.80 -17.55
C GLN A 13 -8.52 8.78 -17.33
N VAL A 14 -8.06 7.82 -16.53
CA VAL A 14 -6.66 7.66 -16.19
C VAL A 14 -5.97 7.12 -17.44
N ASP A 15 -5.26 7.99 -18.16
CA ASP A 15 -4.37 7.56 -19.25
C ASP A 15 -3.17 6.85 -18.62
N PRO A 16 -3.03 5.52 -18.75
CA PRO A 16 -1.97 4.77 -18.10
C PRO A 16 -0.58 5.21 -18.56
N GLN A 17 -0.46 5.69 -19.80
CA GLN A 17 0.82 6.19 -20.31
C GLN A 17 1.18 7.53 -19.68
N LYS A 18 0.20 8.39 -19.43
CA LYS A 18 0.40 9.67 -18.74
C LYS A 18 0.86 9.44 -17.29
N GLU A 19 0.21 8.54 -16.58
CA GLU A 19 0.61 8.18 -15.21
C GLU A 19 1.99 7.54 -15.16
N TYR A 20 2.30 6.65 -16.10
CA TYR A 20 3.64 6.07 -16.21
C TYR A 20 4.72 7.14 -16.45
N ARG A 21 4.47 8.10 -17.34
CA ARG A 21 5.41 9.22 -17.56
C ARG A 21 5.57 10.08 -16.31
N ALA A 22 4.49 10.31 -15.56
CA ALA A 22 4.54 11.04 -14.30
C ALA A 22 5.37 10.30 -13.24
N LEU A 23 5.25 8.97 -13.17
CA LEU A 23 6.08 8.13 -12.32
C LEU A 23 7.56 8.26 -12.68
N ILE A 24 7.93 8.04 -13.95
CA ILE A 24 9.32 8.15 -14.41
C ILE A 24 9.91 9.53 -14.14
N ARG A 25 9.15 10.60 -14.39
CA ARG A 25 9.57 11.96 -14.08
C ARG A 25 9.82 12.13 -12.59
N SER A 26 8.92 11.65 -11.74
CA SER A 26 9.08 11.74 -10.29
C SER A 26 10.32 10.98 -9.81
N LEU A 27 10.52 9.74 -10.26
CA LEU A 27 11.70 8.93 -9.92
C LEU A 27 13.01 9.54 -10.43
N SER A 28 12.99 10.24 -11.57
CA SER A 28 14.18 10.85 -12.17
C SER A 28 14.64 12.11 -11.41
N TYR A 29 13.70 12.96 -11.03
CA TYR A 29 14.00 14.32 -10.54
C TYR A 29 13.86 14.50 -9.03
N THR A 30 13.35 13.52 -8.29
CA THR A 30 13.26 13.61 -6.84
C THR A 30 14.66 13.76 -6.24
N GLN A 31 14.85 14.83 -5.46
CA GLN A 31 16.05 15.09 -4.66
C GLN A 31 15.71 14.88 -3.19
N GLY A 32 16.51 14.10 -2.48
CA GLY A 32 16.21 13.70 -1.10
C GLY A 32 15.23 12.53 -1.06
N PHE A 33 14.17 12.66 -0.27
CA PHE A 33 13.22 11.59 0.00
C PHE A 33 11.88 11.84 -0.70
N GLY A 34 11.31 10.80 -1.30
CA GLY A 34 9.98 10.81 -1.88
C GLY A 34 9.30 9.46 -1.71
N LEU A 35 8.00 9.49 -1.41
CA LEU A 35 7.16 8.30 -1.29
C LEU A 35 6.08 8.37 -2.37
N LEU A 36 5.94 7.29 -3.14
CA LEU A 36 4.99 7.18 -4.25
C LEU A 36 4.18 5.91 -4.06
N PHE A 37 2.89 5.97 -4.36
CA PHE A 37 2.00 4.83 -4.33
C PHE A 37 1.54 4.50 -5.75
N VAL A 38 1.64 3.22 -6.12
CA VAL A 38 1.21 2.71 -7.42
C VAL A 38 0.20 1.61 -7.19
N GLN A 39 -1.04 1.83 -7.63
CA GLN A 39 -2.08 0.81 -7.59
C GLN A 39 -2.04 -0.01 -8.88
N CYS A 40 -1.74 -1.30 -8.77
CA CYS A 40 -1.73 -2.22 -9.90
C CYS A 40 -1.96 -3.67 -9.44
N SER A 41 -2.27 -4.57 -10.37
CA SER A 41 -2.26 -6.00 -10.06
C SER A 41 -0.81 -6.50 -9.88
N PRO A 42 -0.57 -7.61 -9.17
CA PRO A 42 0.80 -8.12 -8.94
C PRO A 42 1.60 -8.31 -10.23
N VAL A 43 1.00 -8.93 -11.25
CA VAL A 43 1.62 -9.14 -12.57
C VAL A 43 1.92 -7.83 -13.29
N ALA A 44 1.04 -6.83 -13.16
CA ALA A 44 1.29 -5.50 -13.72
C ALA A 44 2.40 -4.77 -12.98
N GLY A 45 2.51 -4.96 -11.65
CA GLY A 45 3.58 -4.43 -10.82
C GLY A 45 4.96 -4.96 -11.21
N GLU A 46 5.09 -6.28 -11.41
CA GLU A 46 6.34 -6.89 -11.89
C GLU A 46 6.78 -6.30 -13.25
N ARG A 47 5.84 -6.18 -14.19
CA ARG A 47 6.10 -5.57 -15.51
C ARG A 47 6.49 -4.09 -15.40
N LEU A 48 5.83 -3.36 -14.49
CA LEU A 48 6.13 -1.95 -14.24
C LEU A 48 7.54 -1.80 -13.70
N ILE A 49 7.94 -2.60 -12.71
CA ILE A 49 9.28 -2.56 -12.13
C ILE A 49 10.34 -2.85 -13.19
N ALA A 50 10.16 -3.92 -13.98
CA ALA A 50 11.09 -4.27 -15.05
C ALA A 50 11.25 -3.12 -16.06
N LYS A 51 10.13 -2.50 -16.45
CA LYS A 51 10.15 -1.36 -17.37
C LYS A 51 10.83 -0.13 -16.78
N VAL A 52 10.64 0.15 -15.49
CA VAL A 52 11.30 1.27 -14.80
C VAL A 52 12.82 1.02 -14.71
N GLN A 53 13.25 -0.22 -14.47
CA GLN A 53 14.68 -0.59 -14.47
C GLN A 53 15.32 -0.38 -15.84
N GLU A 54 14.61 -0.70 -16.93
CA GLU A 54 15.05 -0.43 -18.30
C GLU A 54 15.10 1.08 -18.62
N ASP A 55 14.08 1.84 -18.21
CA ASP A 55 13.96 3.27 -18.51
C ASP A 55 14.89 4.15 -17.65
N LEU A 56 15.33 3.67 -16.47
CA LEU A 56 16.20 4.39 -15.53
C LEU A 56 17.52 3.63 -15.22
N PRO A 57 18.36 3.32 -16.23
CA PRO A 57 19.53 2.47 -16.06
C PRO A 57 20.64 3.08 -15.18
N LYS A 58 20.53 4.38 -14.86
CA LYS A 58 21.49 5.10 -14.01
C LYS A 58 21.08 5.13 -12.53
N LYS A 59 19.91 4.62 -12.19
CA LYS A 59 19.39 4.57 -10.83
C LYS A 59 19.56 3.15 -10.29
N ARG A 60 20.02 3.02 -9.05
CA ARG A 60 20.03 1.75 -8.33
C ARG A 60 18.62 1.49 -7.80
N ILE A 61 17.95 0.50 -8.39
CA ILE A 61 16.58 0.15 -8.08
C ILE A 61 16.57 -1.22 -7.40
N GLU A 62 16.06 -1.25 -6.18
CA GLU A 62 15.87 -2.49 -5.42
C GLU A 62 14.39 -2.81 -5.26
N VAL A 63 14.11 -4.10 -5.07
CA VAL A 63 12.75 -4.62 -4.86
C VAL A 63 12.72 -5.41 -3.56
N MET A 64 11.79 -5.04 -2.68
CA MET A 64 11.52 -5.73 -1.43
C MET A 64 10.10 -6.29 -1.48
N SER A 65 9.99 -7.61 -1.44
CA SER A 65 8.72 -8.32 -1.39
C SER A 65 8.43 -8.76 0.04
N LEU A 66 7.37 -8.21 0.63
CA LEU A 66 6.88 -8.57 1.96
C LEU A 66 5.83 -9.68 1.81
N THR A 67 6.17 -10.90 2.24
CA THR A 67 5.21 -12.02 2.21
C THR A 67 4.41 -12.15 3.50
N GLU A 68 4.88 -11.51 4.58
CA GLU A 68 4.30 -11.54 5.91
C GLU A 68 4.06 -10.12 6.44
N PRO A 69 3.11 -9.93 7.37
CA PRO A 69 2.94 -8.66 8.06
C PRO A 69 4.21 -8.20 8.77
N ILE A 70 4.52 -6.91 8.68
CA ILE A 70 5.61 -6.26 9.40
C ILE A 70 5.07 -5.16 10.31
N GLU A 71 5.75 -4.93 11.44
CA GLU A 71 5.40 -3.84 12.36
C GLU A 71 5.91 -2.49 11.84
N THR A 72 7.14 -2.46 11.33
CA THR A 72 7.86 -1.25 10.94
C THR A 72 8.52 -1.44 9.58
N LEU A 73 8.10 -0.64 8.58
CA LEU A 73 8.79 -0.60 7.28
C LEU A 73 10.21 -0.04 7.42
N TYR A 74 10.43 0.86 8.37
CA TYR A 74 11.72 1.51 8.58
C TYR A 74 12.85 0.51 8.84
N ASP A 75 12.64 -0.46 9.73
CA ASP A 75 13.68 -1.42 10.12
C ASP A 75 14.11 -2.31 8.94
N GLN A 76 13.15 -2.66 8.08
CA GLN A 76 13.40 -3.41 6.85
C GLN A 76 14.21 -2.58 5.84
N VAL A 77 13.86 -1.30 5.68
CA VAL A 77 14.56 -0.38 4.77
C VAL A 77 15.96 -0.08 5.26
N ASP A 78 16.15 0.18 6.56
CA ASP A 78 17.46 0.49 7.15
C ASP A 78 18.42 -0.70 7.01
N SER A 79 17.93 -1.91 7.29
CA SER A 79 18.69 -3.16 7.12
C SER A 79 19.12 -3.39 5.67
N LEU A 80 18.26 -3.06 4.70
CA LEU A 80 18.59 -3.19 3.27
C LEU A 80 19.58 -2.10 2.83
N TYR A 81 19.31 -0.85 3.19
CA TYR A 81 20.10 0.31 2.79
C TYR A 81 21.53 0.26 3.34
N GLY A 82 21.71 -0.22 4.56
CA GLY A 82 23.03 -0.39 5.18
C GLY A 82 23.96 -1.32 4.41
N ASN A 83 23.40 -2.31 3.70
CA ASN A 83 24.16 -3.27 2.89
C ASN A 83 24.31 -2.82 1.44
N ASN A 84 23.32 -2.12 0.88
CA ASN A 84 23.32 -1.73 -0.51
C ASN A 84 22.64 -0.35 -0.71
N PRO A 85 23.42 0.74 -0.86
CA PRO A 85 22.85 2.06 -1.10
C PRO A 85 22.11 2.07 -2.43
N MET A 86 20.84 2.45 -2.40
CA MET A 86 19.93 2.47 -3.54
C MET A 86 19.26 3.83 -3.72
N ASP A 87 18.85 4.13 -4.94
CA ASP A 87 18.15 5.38 -5.29
C ASP A 87 16.63 5.24 -5.18
N VAL A 88 16.10 4.05 -5.48
CA VAL A 88 14.66 3.75 -5.49
C VAL A 88 14.41 2.38 -4.86
N LEU A 89 13.43 2.31 -3.95
CA LEU A 89 12.91 1.06 -3.41
C LEU A 89 11.49 0.82 -3.91
N PHE A 90 11.26 -0.31 -4.57
CA PHE A 90 9.91 -0.84 -4.73
C PHE A 90 9.58 -1.78 -3.58
N VAL A 91 8.46 -1.52 -2.89
CA VAL A 91 7.93 -2.38 -1.84
C VAL A 91 6.65 -3.03 -2.34
N GLN A 92 6.60 -4.35 -2.28
CA GLN A 92 5.42 -5.15 -2.61
C GLN A 92 4.91 -5.86 -1.36
N GLY A 93 3.61 -6.12 -1.27
CA GLY A 93 3.03 -6.90 -0.17
C GLY A 93 2.81 -6.11 1.13
N ILE A 94 2.86 -4.78 1.09
CA ILE A 94 2.61 -3.95 2.27
C ILE A 94 1.18 -4.13 2.82
N GLU A 95 0.25 -4.54 1.95
CA GLU A 95 -1.13 -4.86 2.28
C GLU A 95 -1.26 -5.97 3.33
N HIS A 96 -0.31 -6.91 3.42
CA HIS A 96 -0.32 -7.96 4.45
C HIS A 96 -0.30 -7.35 5.86
N SER A 97 0.49 -6.29 6.04
CA SER A 97 0.60 -5.55 7.30
C SER A 97 -0.69 -4.77 7.60
N LEU A 98 -1.30 -4.18 6.57
CA LEU A 98 -2.57 -3.46 6.70
C LEU A 98 -3.70 -4.41 7.07
N TYR A 99 -3.83 -5.57 6.42
CA TYR A 99 -4.85 -6.56 6.75
C TYR A 99 -4.69 -7.12 8.16
N ALA A 100 -3.46 -7.32 8.63
CA ALA A 100 -3.22 -7.76 10.01
C ALA A 100 -3.68 -6.68 11.01
N TYR A 101 -3.39 -5.41 10.75
CA TYR A 101 -3.86 -4.29 11.56
C TYR A 101 -5.39 -4.16 11.57
N GLU A 102 -6.02 -4.28 10.41
CA GLU A 102 -7.48 -4.21 10.27
C GLU A 102 -8.19 -5.36 10.99
N LYS A 103 -7.61 -6.57 10.99
CA LYS A 103 -8.14 -7.70 11.77
C LYS A 103 -8.14 -7.42 13.27
N ILE A 104 -7.12 -6.71 13.77
CA ILE A 104 -7.07 -6.29 15.19
C ILE A 104 -8.17 -5.26 15.47
N GLY A 105 -8.43 -4.33 14.55
CA GLY A 105 -9.50 -3.33 14.67
C GLY A 105 -10.92 -3.90 14.54
N CYS A 106 -11.12 -4.88 13.65
CA CYS A 106 -12.42 -5.51 13.40
C CYS A 106 -12.77 -6.55 14.48
N GLY A 107 -11.78 -7.19 15.11
CA GLY A 107 -11.99 -8.09 16.26
C GLY A 107 -12.56 -7.39 17.50
N ALA A 108 -12.32 -6.09 17.67
CA ALA A 108 -12.86 -5.31 18.79
C ALA A 108 -14.36 -4.95 18.62
N MET A 109 -14.90 -5.04 17.41
CA MET A 109 -16.34 -4.82 17.16
C MET A 109 -17.12 -6.14 17.14
N THR A 110 -16.49 -7.27 16.76
CA THR A 110 -17.12 -8.59 16.80
C THR A 110 -17.32 -9.10 18.24
N LEU A 111 -16.41 -8.78 19.16
CA LEU A 111 -16.55 -9.17 20.58
C LEU A 111 -17.67 -8.40 21.30
N ARG A 112 -18.16 -7.27 20.77
CA ARG A 112 -19.38 -6.63 21.32
C ARG A 112 -20.65 -7.31 20.84
N CYS A 113 -20.66 -7.90 19.65
CA CYS A 113 -21.86 -8.56 19.12
C CYS A 113 -22.14 -9.89 19.83
N GLU A 114 -21.10 -10.68 20.13
CA GLU A 114 -21.28 -11.96 20.83
C GLU A 114 -21.71 -11.78 22.29
N ASP A 115 -21.22 -10.73 22.95
CA ASP A 115 -21.58 -10.43 24.34
C ASP A 115 -22.96 -9.78 24.47
N ILE A 116 -23.38 -8.93 23.52
CA ILE A 116 -24.74 -8.36 23.49
C ILE A 116 -25.77 -9.47 23.18
N ALA A 117 -25.48 -10.39 22.24
CA ALA A 117 -26.41 -11.45 21.88
C ALA A 117 -26.71 -12.43 23.05
N LYS A 118 -25.72 -12.71 23.90
CA LYS A 118 -25.91 -13.56 25.10
C LYS A 118 -26.66 -12.86 26.23
N GLN A 119 -26.56 -11.54 26.32
CA GLN A 119 -27.21 -10.77 27.38
C GLN A 119 -28.68 -10.44 27.06
N GLU A 120 -29.04 -10.34 25.77
CA GLU A 120 -30.39 -9.95 25.35
C GLU A 120 -31.30 -11.14 24.96
N TYR A 121 -30.78 -12.29 24.51
CA TYR A 121 -31.61 -13.45 24.12
C TYR A 121 -30.95 -14.82 24.43
N PRO A 122 -30.99 -15.32 25.68
CA PRO A 122 -30.31 -16.57 26.08
C PRO A 122 -30.95 -17.85 25.51
N ALA A 123 -32.10 -17.77 24.83
CA ALA A 123 -32.87 -18.94 24.41
C ALA A 123 -32.43 -19.55 23.06
N CYS A 124 -31.51 -18.93 22.32
CA CYS A 124 -31.15 -19.37 20.96
C CYS A 124 -29.85 -20.19 20.86
N CYS A 125 -29.12 -20.44 21.97
CA CYS A 125 -27.84 -21.15 21.94
C CYS A 125 -27.87 -22.63 22.35
N ASN A 126 -29.03 -23.25 22.55
CA ASN A 126 -29.10 -24.69 22.83
C ASN A 126 -29.95 -25.42 21.79
N THR A 127 -29.32 -25.90 20.71
CA THR A 127 -29.54 -27.25 20.15
C THR A 127 -28.32 -27.66 19.34
#